data_AF-A0A0M8WBK6-F1
#
_entry.id   AF-A0A0M8WBK6-F1
#
_cell.length_a   1.000
_cell.length_b   1.000
_cell.length_c   1.000
_cell.angle_alpha   90.00
_cell.angle_beta   90.00
_cell.angle_gamma   90.00
#
_symmetry.space_group_name_H-M   'P 1'
#
loop_
_entity.id
_entity.type
_entity.pdbx_description
1 polymer ?
#
loop_
_entity_poly.entity_id
_entity_poly.type
_entity_poly.pdbx_seq_one_letter_code
_entity_poly.pdbx_strand_id
1 'polypeptide(L)'
;MRHPRRSDPQGAAVIDLLTIFVLAVFVGFEVVSKVSTILHTPLMSGANAIHGVILVGAILITGSAESTLELVLGLLAVFLATVNVVGGFVVTDRMLEMFKR
;
A
#
# COMPACT_ATOMS: atom_id res chain seq x y z
N MET A 1 43.98 0.69 19.33
CA MET A 1 42.90 1.70 19.49
C MET A 1 41.94 1.56 18.33
N ARG A 2 40.77 0.92 18.52
CA ARG A 2 39.74 0.78 17.48
C ARG A 2 38.75 1.94 17.63
N HIS A 3 38.70 2.83 16.64
CA HIS A 3 37.62 3.81 16.55
C HIS A 3 36.30 3.06 16.36
N PRO A 4 35.24 3.36 17.15
CA PRO A 4 33.90 2.92 16.81
C PRO A 4 33.52 3.60 15.50
N ARG A 5 33.28 2.83 14.43
CA ARG A 5 32.56 3.34 13.27
C ARG A 5 31.21 3.80 13.80
N ARG A 6 30.95 5.12 13.77
CA ARG A 6 29.58 5.64 13.85
C ARG A 6 28.80 4.90 12.77
N SER A 7 27.90 4.00 13.18
CA SER A 7 26.84 3.51 12.33
C SER A 7 26.02 4.74 11.94
N ASP A 8 26.13 5.18 10.70
CA ASP A 8 25.33 6.27 10.18
C ASP A 8 23.85 5.86 10.30
N PRO A 9 23.05 6.46 11.20
CA PRO A 9 21.70 6.00 11.49
C PRO A 9 20.80 6.05 10.25
N GLN A 10 21.07 7.00 9.35
CA GLN A 10 20.36 7.14 8.08
C GLN A 10 20.74 6.03 7.11
N GLY A 11 22.02 5.66 7.03
CA GLY A 11 22.50 4.56 6.21
C GLY A 11 21.91 3.21 6.64
N ALA A 12 21.82 2.96 7.94
CA ALA A 12 21.17 1.76 8.47
C ALA A 12 19.67 1.71 8.13
N ALA A 13 18.93 2.81 8.33
CA ALA A 13 17.49 2.86 8.04
C ALA A 13 17.18 2.63 6.55
N VAL A 14 18.00 3.16 5.63
CA VAL A 14 17.83 2.92 4.19
C VAL A 14 18.07 1.45 3.84
N ILE A 15 19.08 0.82 4.43
CA ILE A 15 19.36 -0.61 4.24
C ILE A 15 18.18 -1.44 4.77
N ASP A 16 17.62 -1.09 5.92
CA ASP A 16 16.47 -1.79 6.52
C ASP A 16 15.22 -1.68 5.62
N LEU A 17 14.88 -0.46 5.16
CA LEU A 17 13.75 -0.24 4.25
C LEU A 17 13.94 -0.95 2.90
N LEU A 18 15.16 -0.94 2.36
CA LEU A 18 15.47 -1.63 1.12
C LEU A 18 15.38 -3.16 1.29
N THR A 19 15.83 -3.67 2.44
CA THR A 19 15.69 -5.09 2.79
C THR A 19 14.21 -5.48 2.86
N ILE A 20 13.39 -4.69 3.57
CA ILE A 20 11.93 -4.91 3.65
C ILE A 20 11.31 -4.85 2.25
N PHE A 21 11.65 -3.86 1.43
CA PHE A 21 11.14 -3.70 0.08
C PHE A 21 11.44 -4.92 -0.80
N VAL A 22 12.71 -5.34 -0.85
CA VAL A 22 13.14 -6.48 -1.68
C VAL A 22 12.46 -7.77 -1.21
N LEU A 23 12.44 -8.03 0.10
CA LEU A 23 11.79 -9.23 0.63
C LEU A 23 10.27 -9.21 0.39
N ALA A 24 9.60 -8.06 0.51
CA ALA A 24 8.18 -7.93 0.22
C ALA A 24 7.86 -8.21 -1.26
N VAL A 25 8.71 -7.78 -2.19
CA VAL A 25 8.58 -8.10 -3.63
C VAL A 25 8.69 -9.61 -3.86
N PHE A 26 9.68 -10.28 -3.27
CA PHE A 26 9.81 -11.74 -3.37
C PHE A 26 8.58 -12.46 -2.82
N VAL A 27 8.10 -12.06 -1.64
CA VAL A 27 6.88 -12.63 -1.04
C VAL A 27 5.67 -12.41 -1.96
N GLY A 28 5.49 -11.19 -2.49
CA GLY A 28 4.41 -10.88 -3.42
C GLY A 28 4.42 -11.76 -4.66
N PHE A 29 5.58 -11.92 -5.29
CA PHE A 29 5.75 -12.80 -6.46
C PHE A 29 5.42 -14.26 -6.13
N GLU A 30 5.95 -14.79 -5.03
CA GLU A 30 5.76 -16.18 -4.63
C GLU A 30 4.29 -16.49 -4.32
N VAL A 31 3.58 -15.57 -3.66
CA VAL A 31 2.16 -15.72 -3.33
C VAL A 31 1.29 -15.64 -4.58
N VAL A 32 1.50 -14.64 -5.45
CA VAL A 32 0.68 -14.44 -6.65
C VAL A 32 0.88 -15.57 -7.66
N SER A 33 2.09 -16.12 -7.79
CA SER A 33 2.39 -17.21 -8.73
C SER A 33 1.64 -18.52 -8.42
N LYS A 34 1.12 -18.69 -7.21
CA LYS A 34 0.45 -19.90 -6.73
C LYS A 34 -1.07 -19.80 -6.68
N VAL A 35 -1.65 -18.70 -7.17
CA VAL A 35 -3.10 -18.52 -7.20
C VAL A 35 -3.73 -19.40 -8.29
N SER A 36 -4.92 -19.96 -8.02
CA SER A 36 -5.72 -20.65 -9.06
C SER A 36 -6.18 -19.68 -10.14
N THR A 37 -6.28 -20.15 -11.39
CA THR A 37 -6.66 -19.31 -12.54
C THR A 37 -8.04 -18.67 -12.39
N ILE A 38 -8.94 -19.36 -11.69
CA ILE A 38 -10.31 -18.90 -11.44
C ILE A 38 -10.33 -17.66 -10.50
N LEU A 39 -9.28 -17.47 -9.73
CA LEU A 39 -9.15 -16.37 -8.77
C LEU A 39 -8.34 -15.18 -9.30
N HIS A 40 -7.82 -15.19 -10.53
CA HIS A 40 -7.02 -14.05 -11.04
C HIS A 40 -7.82 -12.73 -11.06
N THR A 41 -9.09 -12.76 -11.46
CA THR A 41 -9.93 -11.55 -11.48
C THR A 41 -10.27 -11.05 -10.08
N PRO A 42 -10.74 -11.91 -9.13
CA PRO A 42 -10.85 -11.52 -7.72
C PRO A 42 -9.55 -11.02 -7.11
N LEU A 43 -8.41 -11.65 -7.44
CA LEU A 43 -7.09 -11.25 -6.96
C LEU A 43 -6.70 -9.87 -7.48
N MET A 44 -6.95 -9.60 -8.76
CA MET A 44 -6.71 -8.29 -9.36
C MET A 44 -7.52 -7.20 -8.65
N SER A 45 -8.81 -7.46 -8.37
CA SER A 45 -9.66 -6.56 -7.59
C SER A 45 -9.14 -6.38 -6.16
N GLY A 46 -8.75 -7.47 -5.49
CA GLY A 46 -8.22 -7.44 -4.13
C GLY A 46 -6.91 -6.65 -4.02
N ALA A 47 -6.00 -6.79 -4.99
CA ALA A 47 -4.78 -5.98 -5.05
C ALA A 47 -5.09 -4.48 -5.22
N ASN A 48 -6.12 -4.15 -6.01
CA ASN A 48 -6.64 -2.78 -6.13
C ASN A 48 -7.40 -2.29 -4.87
N ALA A 49 -7.82 -3.16 -3.96
CA ALA A 49 -8.32 -2.72 -2.65
C ALA A 49 -7.15 -2.42 -1.69
N ILE A 50 -6.13 -3.28 -1.70
CA ILE A 50 -4.98 -3.21 -0.77
C ILE A 50 -4.08 -2.00 -1.07
N HIS A 51 -3.84 -1.67 -2.35
CA HIS A 51 -3.04 -0.48 -2.68
C HIS A 51 -3.70 0.84 -2.22
N GLY A 52 -4.96 0.77 -1.77
CA GLY A 52 -5.68 1.88 -1.16
C GLY A 52 -5.06 2.38 0.15
N VAL A 53 -4.01 1.71 0.66
CA VAL A 53 -3.10 2.22 1.72
C VAL A 53 -2.59 3.64 1.44
N ILE A 54 -2.62 4.12 0.19
CA ILE A 54 -2.41 5.52 -0.17
C ILE A 54 -3.25 6.50 0.65
N LEU A 55 -4.40 6.08 1.19
CA LEU A 55 -5.24 6.87 2.08
C LEU A 55 -4.48 7.35 3.32
N VAL A 56 -3.60 6.52 3.88
CA VAL A 56 -2.76 6.89 5.05
C VAL A 56 -1.85 8.06 4.68
N GLY A 57 -1.19 7.98 3.53
CA GLY A 57 -0.34 9.06 3.03
C GLY A 57 -1.14 10.34 2.75
N ALA A 58 -2.31 10.21 2.14
CA ALA A 58 -3.19 11.35 1.85
C ALA A 58 -3.63 12.07 3.15
N ILE A 59 -4.01 11.33 4.19
CA ILE A 59 -4.38 11.90 5.50
C ILE A 59 -3.19 12.63 6.14
N LEU A 60 -2.00 12.03 6.13
CA LEU A 60 -0.80 12.64 6.73
C LEU A 60 -0.40 13.95 6.03
N ILE A 61 -0.44 13.98 4.69
CA ILE A 61 -0.12 15.18 3.90
C ILE A 61 -1.19 16.25 4.13
N THR A 62 -2.47 15.87 4.10
CA THR A 62 -3.59 16.82 4.31
C THR A 62 -3.55 17.41 5.71
N GLY A 63 -3.22 16.60 6.73
CA GLY A 63 -3.09 17.06 8.12
C GLY A 63 -1.91 18.01 8.35
N SER A 64 -0.97 18.10 7.39
CA SER A 64 0.18 18.99 7.43
C SER A 64 0.06 20.16 6.44
N ALA A 65 -1.13 20.38 5.85
CA ALA A 65 -1.34 21.43 4.86
C ALA A 65 -1.22 22.83 5.48
N GLU A 66 -0.38 23.68 4.88
CA GLU A 66 -0.15 25.06 5.32
C GLU A 66 -0.87 26.08 4.44
N SER A 67 -1.19 25.71 3.20
CA SER A 67 -1.90 26.56 2.23
C SER A 67 -3.31 26.05 1.90
N THR A 68 -4.20 26.96 1.49
CA THR A 68 -5.55 26.59 1.03
C THR A 68 -5.51 25.64 -0.16
N LEU A 69 -4.50 25.77 -1.04
CA LEU A 69 -4.33 24.88 -2.19
C LEU A 69 -3.97 23.45 -1.73
N GLU A 70 -3.01 23.31 -0.81
CA GLU A 70 -2.66 22.01 -0.22
C GLU A 70 -3.85 21.36 0.49
N LEU A 71 -4.65 22.15 1.21
CA LEU A 71 -5.84 21.63 1.89
C LEU A 71 -6.88 21.10 0.90
N VAL A 72 -7.13 21.83 -0.20
CA VAL A 72 -8.09 21.42 -1.24
C VAL A 72 -7.58 20.16 -1.97
N LEU A 73 -6.31 20.13 -2.36
CA LEU A 73 -5.72 18.96 -3.02
C LEU A 73 -5.68 17.75 -2.08
N GLY A 74 -5.34 17.96 -0.81
CA GLY A 74 -5.36 16.93 0.22
C GLY A 74 -6.75 16.35 0.45
N LEU A 75 -7.78 17.21 0.55
CA LEU A 75 -9.17 16.78 0.67
C LEU A 75 -9.60 15.91 -0.52
N LEU A 76 -9.26 16.32 -1.75
CA LEU A 76 -9.53 15.53 -2.95
C LEU A 76 -8.76 14.19 -2.94
N ALA A 77 -7.50 14.20 -2.51
CA ALA A 77 -6.69 12.99 -2.40
C ALA A 77 -7.30 12.00 -1.39
N VAL A 78 -7.72 12.48 -0.22
CA VAL A 78 -8.39 11.65 0.81
C VAL A 78 -9.71 11.10 0.27
N PHE A 79 -10.51 11.93 -0.41
CA PHE A 79 -11.77 11.49 -1.01
C PHE A 79 -11.55 10.38 -2.04
N LEU A 80 -10.65 10.59 -3.01
CA LEU A 80 -10.35 9.61 -4.05
C LEU A 80 -9.74 8.32 -3.49
N ALA A 81 -8.84 8.43 -2.51
CA ALA A 81 -8.26 7.27 -1.83
C ALA A 81 -9.32 6.48 -1.05
N THR A 82 -10.28 7.16 -0.42
CA THR A 82 -11.39 6.51 0.27
C THR A 82 -12.29 5.75 -0.71
N VAL A 83 -12.65 6.38 -1.84
CA VAL A 83 -13.44 5.72 -2.90
C VAL A 83 -12.71 4.50 -3.44
N ASN A 84 -11.39 4.56 -3.62
CA ASN A 84 -10.59 3.44 -4.10
C ASN A 84 -10.59 2.26 -3.10
N VAL A 85 -10.31 2.51 -1.81
CA VAL A 85 -10.35 1.49 -0.75
C VAL A 85 -11.73 0.86 -0.67
N VAL A 86 -12.77 1.67 -0.47
CA VAL A 86 -14.14 1.17 -0.25
C VAL A 86 -14.65 0.44 -1.48
N GLY A 87 -14.51 1.03 -2.67
CA GLY A 87 -14.92 0.41 -3.93
C GLY A 87 -14.17 -0.88 -4.20
N GLY A 88 -12.85 -0.90 -3.98
CA GLY A 88 -12.03 -2.10 -4.12
C GLY A 88 -12.50 -3.25 -3.23
N PHE A 89 -12.75 -2.99 -1.95
CA PHE A 89 -13.22 -4.03 -1.02
C PHE A 89 -14.64 -4.51 -1.34
N VAL A 90 -15.55 -3.60 -1.70
CA VAL A 90 -16.93 -3.96 -2.08
C VAL A 90 -16.95 -4.85 -3.33
N VAL A 91 -16.22 -4.48 -4.38
CA VAL A 91 -16.15 -5.26 -5.62
C VAL A 91 -15.50 -6.63 -5.37
N THR A 92 -14.42 -6.66 -4.59
CA THR A 92 -13.72 -7.91 -4.24
C THR A 92 -14.63 -8.85 -3.44
N ASP A 93 -15.39 -8.34 -2.47
CA ASP A 93 -16.35 -9.15 -1.71
C ASP A 93 -17.42 -9.76 -2.62
N ARG A 94 -18.00 -8.98 -3.53
CA ARG A 94 -18.99 -9.46 -4.52
C ARG A 94 -18.42 -10.53 -5.45
N MET A 95 -17.15 -10.39 -5.85
CA MET A 95 -16.47 -11.41 -6.65
C MET A 95 -16.23 -12.70 -5.85
N LEU A 96 -15.87 -12.58 -4.56
CA LEU A 96 -15.61 -13.74 -3.71
C LEU A 96 -16.90 -14.45 -3.26
N GLU A 97 -18.02 -13.75 -3.17
CA GLU A 97 -19.34 -14.36 -2.93
C GLU A 97 -19.70 -15.40 -3.98
N MET A 98 -19.22 -15.27 -5.22
CA MET A 98 -19.44 -16.25 -6.30
C MET A 98 -18.83 -17.63 -6.01
N PHE A 99 -17.94 -17.74 -5.02
CA PHE A 99 -17.31 -18.98 -4.58
C PHE A 99 -17.89 -19.54 -3.28
N LYS A 100 -18.77 -18.79 -2.61
CA LYS A 100 -19.49 -19.28 -1.44
C LYS A 100 -20.60 -20.21 -1.95
N ARG A 101 -20.54 -21.47 -1.52
CA ARG A 101 -21.66 -22.42 -1.67
C ARG A 101 -22.69 -22.17 -0.59
#